data_AF-A0A2V1P1B6-F1
#
_entry.id   AF-A0A2V1P1B6-F1
#
_cell.length_a   1.000
_cell.length_b   1.000
_cell.length_c   1.000
_cell.angle_alpha   90.00
_cell.angle_beta   90.00
_cell.angle_gamma   90.00
#
_symmetry.space_group_name_H-M   'P 1'
#
loop_
_entity.id
_entity.type
_entity.pdbx_description
1 polymer ?
#
loop_
_entity_poly.entity_id
_entity_poly.type
_entity_poly.pdbx_seq_one_letter_code
_entity_poly.pdbx_strand_id
1 'polypeptide(L)'
;MSTRAQIAIQIGPKEWAHVYCHFDGYPSHMLPALAAWTPEDILAAREIRQVRANELDCFDPPRPPRILPRPTCELSHLYVWQDETWIDATDQSE
;
A
#
# COMPACT_ATOMS: atom_id res chain seq x y z
N MET A 1 -17.52 -0.33 7.00
CA MET A 1 -17.01 0.23 5.74
C MET A 1 -15.76 -0.55 5.39
N SER A 2 -15.67 -1.09 4.18
CA SER A 2 -14.45 -1.74 3.68
C SER A 2 -13.65 -0.69 2.92
N THR A 3 -12.39 -0.53 3.27
CA THR A 3 -11.48 0.37 2.56
C THR A 3 -10.59 -0.46 1.65
N ARG A 4 -10.55 -0.08 0.37
CA ARG A 4 -9.71 -0.70 -0.66
C ARG A 4 -8.64 0.30 -1.06
N ALA A 5 -7.40 -0.05 -0.81
CA ALA A 5 -6.26 0.83 -1.02
C ALA A 5 -5.17 0.16 -1.85
N GLN A 6 -4.31 0.97 -2.43
CA GLN A 6 -3.07 0.55 -3.04
C GLN A 6 -1.90 1.12 -2.26
N ILE A 7 -0.83 0.34 -2.16
CA ILE A 7 0.46 0.80 -1.66
C ILE A 7 1.44 0.76 -2.83
N ALA A 8 2.00 1.90 -3.20
CA ALA A 8 2.94 2.03 -4.30
C ALA A 8 4.36 2.23 -3.78
N ILE A 9 5.27 1.36 -4.24
CA ILE A 9 6.69 1.38 -3.88
C ILE A 9 7.50 1.42 -5.17
N GLN A 10 8.45 2.35 -5.26
CA GLN A 10 9.35 2.42 -6.39
C GLN A 10 10.38 1.28 -6.32
N ILE A 11 10.46 0.49 -7.38
CA ILE A 11 11.41 -0.63 -7.51
C ILE A 11 12.43 -0.39 -8.64
N GLY A 12 12.25 0.67 -9.42
CA GLY A 12 13.15 1.08 -10.50
C GLY A 12 12.83 2.50 -11.00
N PRO A 13 13.61 3.04 -11.96
CA PRO A 13 13.46 4.43 -12.41
C PRO A 13 12.05 4.78 -12.94
N LYS A 14 11.34 3.81 -13.51
CA LYS A 14 9.98 3.93 -14.02
C LYS A 14 9.15 2.69 -13.68
N GLU A 15 9.43 2.09 -12.53
CA GLU A 15 8.77 0.85 -12.11
C GLU A 15 8.29 1.01 -10.68
N TRP A 16 6.97 0.94 -10.51
CA TRP A 16 6.29 1.07 -9.24
C TRP A 16 5.45 -0.17 -8.99
N ALA A 17 5.80 -0.91 -7.95
CA ALA A 17 5.03 -2.05 -7.47
C ALA A 17 3.82 -1.55 -6.69
N HIS A 18 2.63 -1.93 -7.14
CA HIS A 18 1.35 -1.61 -6.52
C HIS A 18 0.82 -2.86 -5.82
N VAL A 19 0.88 -2.83 -4.49
CA VAL A 19 0.35 -3.87 -3.60
C VAL A 19 -1.10 -3.52 -3.28
N TYR A 20 -1.99 -4.48 -3.44
CA TYR A 20 -3.37 -4.34 -3.01
C TYR A 20 -3.45 -4.47 -1.49
N CYS A 21 -4.15 -3.54 -0.84
CA CYS A 21 -4.48 -3.61 0.57
C CYS A 21 -6.00 -3.46 0.76
N HIS A 22 -6.60 -4.49 1.34
CA HIS A 22 -7.91 -4.38 1.98
C HIS A 22 -7.71 -4.06 3.46
N PHE A 23 -8.65 -3.38 4.10
CA PHE A 23 -8.79 -3.40 5.56
C PHE A 23 -10.18 -2.93 5.99
N ASP A 24 -10.63 -3.45 7.12
CA ASP A 24 -11.87 -3.01 7.77
C ASP A 24 -11.55 -1.88 8.75
N GLY A 25 -11.91 -0.64 8.41
CA GLY A 25 -11.62 0.52 9.26
C GLY A 25 -11.69 1.86 8.54
N TYR A 26 -11.14 2.88 9.19
CA TYR A 26 -11.01 4.22 8.63
C TYR A 26 -9.63 4.40 7.98
N PRO A 27 -9.54 5.04 6.79
CA PRO A 27 -8.27 5.36 6.13
C PRO A 27 -7.24 6.05 7.01
N SER A 28 -7.70 6.88 7.94
CA SER A 28 -6.85 7.58 8.92
C SER A 28 -6.02 6.65 9.82
N HIS A 29 -6.36 5.36 9.94
CA HIS A 29 -5.58 4.40 10.71
C HIS A 29 -4.45 3.75 9.90
N MET A 30 -4.43 3.93 8.58
CA MET A 30 -3.50 3.24 7.70
C MET A 30 -2.08 3.77 7.83
N LEU A 31 -1.88 5.09 7.81
CA LEU A 31 -0.53 5.69 7.91
C LEU A 31 0.19 5.30 9.21
N PRO A 32 -0.42 5.40 10.40
CA PRO A 32 0.22 4.92 11.63
C PRO A 32 0.56 3.43 11.62
N ALA A 33 -0.28 2.60 10.99
CA ALA A 33 -0.04 1.16 10.90
C ALA A 33 1.09 0.83 9.91
N LEU A 34 1.13 1.51 8.76
CA LEU A 34 2.19 1.37 7.75
C LEU A 34 3.55 1.83 8.25
N ALA A 35 3.61 2.83 9.12
CA ALA A 35 4.87 3.34 9.68
C ALA A 35 5.71 2.28 10.42
N ALA A 36 5.11 1.14 10.80
CA ALA A 36 5.82 0.00 11.39
C ALA A 36 6.52 -0.92 10.37
N TRP A 37 6.28 -0.74 9.07
CA TRP A 37 6.71 -1.66 8.01
C TRP A 37 7.63 -0.98 7.00
N THR A 38 8.66 -1.70 6.58
CA THR A 38 9.52 -1.24 5.49
C THR A 38 8.90 -1.56 4.13
N PRO A 39 9.36 -0.90 3.05
CA PRO A 39 8.94 -1.26 1.70
C PRO A 39 9.17 -2.75 1.37
N GLU A 40 10.27 -3.33 1.83
CA GLU A 40 10.61 -4.74 1.60
C GLU A 40 9.58 -5.68 2.24
N ASP A 41 9.12 -5.38 3.45
CA ASP A 41 8.08 -6.16 4.14
C ASP A 41 6.76 -6.14 3.34
N ILE A 42 6.37 -4.95 2.88
CA ILE A 42 5.14 -4.77 2.09
C ILE A 42 5.25 -5.47 0.73
N LEU A 43 6.41 -5.42 0.08
CA LEU A 43 6.65 -6.14 -1.18
C LEU A 43 6.60 -7.66 -0.99
N ALA A 44 7.17 -8.17 0.10
CA ALA A 44 7.14 -9.59 0.45
C ALA A 44 5.71 -10.08 0.73
N ALA A 45 4.86 -9.23 1.31
CA ALA A 45 3.46 -9.53 1.58
C ALA A 45 2.62 -9.72 0.29
N ARG A 46 2.98 -9.03 -0.81
CA ARG A 46 2.38 -9.08 -2.16
C ARG A 46 0.91 -8.63 -2.26
N GLU A 47 0.04 -9.14 -1.40
CA GLU A 47 -1.38 -8.81 -1.32
C GLU A 47 -1.89 -8.90 0.13
N ILE A 48 -2.37 -7.78 0.65
CA ILE A 48 -2.65 -7.60 2.07
C ILE A 48 -4.16 -7.49 2.32
N ARG A 49 -4.67 -8.29 3.25
CA ARG A 49 -6.06 -8.26 3.73
C ARG A 49 -6.28 -7.26 4.86
N GLN A 50 -5.27 -7.05 5.70
CA GLN A 50 -5.28 -6.04 6.75
C GLN A 50 -3.85 -5.68 7.19
N VAL A 51 -3.54 -4.38 7.29
CA VAL A 51 -2.30 -3.89 7.91
C VAL A 51 -2.56 -3.56 9.38
N ARG A 52 -1.70 -4.06 10.27
CA ARG A 52 -1.64 -3.69 11.69
C ARG A 52 -0.21 -3.31 12.04
N ALA A 53 -0.03 -2.55 13.11
CA ALA A 53 1.31 -2.13 13.55
C ALA A 53 2.22 -3.30 13.97
N ASN A 54 1.66 -4.49 14.21
CA ASN A 54 2.39 -5.68 14.67
C ASN A 54 2.23 -6.90 13.75
N GLU A 55 1.36 -6.84 12.73
CA GLU A 55 1.11 -7.94 11.80
C GLU A 55 0.62 -7.46 10.41
N LEU A 56 1.10 -8.12 9.35
CA LEU A 56 0.51 -8.06 8.01
C LEU A 56 -0.34 -9.32 7.78
N ASP A 57 -1.67 -9.17 7.78
CA ASP A 57 -2.58 -10.25 7.39
C ASP A 57 -2.66 -10.30 5.87
N CYS A 58 -2.11 -11.35 5.27
CA CYS A 58 -1.96 -11.50 3.82
C CYS A 58 -3.01 -12.46 3.24
N PHE A 59 -3.31 -12.29 1.95
CA PHE A 59 -4.09 -13.31 1.23
C PHE A 59 -3.24 -14.56 0.98
N ASP A 60 -3.89 -15.73 1.01
CA ASP A 60 -3.29 -17.01 0.64
C ASP A 60 -4.20 -17.75 -0.37
N PRO A 61 -3.79 -17.93 -1.63
CA PRO A 61 -2.53 -17.45 -2.22
C PRO A 61 -2.54 -15.94 -2.50
N PRO A 62 -1.41 -15.21 -2.33
CA PRO A 62 -1.35 -13.80 -2.64
C PRO A 62 -1.13 -13.57 -4.15
N ARG A 63 -1.81 -12.56 -4.70
CA ARG A 63 -1.56 -12.08 -6.07
C ARG A 63 -0.25 -11.29 -6.12
N PRO A 64 0.54 -11.37 -7.21
CA PRO A 64 1.74 -10.55 -7.36
C PRO A 64 1.38 -9.04 -7.45
N PRO A 65 2.26 -8.14 -6.97
CA PRO A 65 2.08 -6.71 -7.15
C PRO A 65 1.97 -6.35 -8.64
N ARG A 66 1.12 -5.36 -8.96
CA ARG A 66 1.06 -4.82 -10.32
C ARG A 66 2.19 -3.82 -10.52
N ILE A 67 2.92 -3.91 -11.63
CA ILE A 67 3.98 -2.95 -11.95
C ILE A 67 3.40 -1.88 -12.89
N LEU A 68 3.51 -0.61 -12.50
CA LEU A 68 3.06 0.54 -13.28
C LEU A 68 4.20 1.56 -13.42
N PRO A 69 4.16 2.44 -14.45
CA PRO A 69 5.23 3.40 -14.68
C PRO A 69 5.31 4.54 -13.66
N ARG A 70 4.25 4.74 -12.87
CA ARG A 70 4.10 5.79 -11.86
C ARG A 70 3.08 5.38 -10.79
N PRO A 71 3.09 5.99 -9.59
CA PRO A 71 2.03 5.82 -8.61
C PRO A 71 0.68 6.19 -9.24
N THR A 72 -0.28 5.26 -9.20
CA THR A 72 -1.59 5.44 -9.84
C THR A 72 -2.67 4.95 -8.87
N CYS A 73 -3.62 5.83 -8.55
CA CYS A 73 -4.77 5.50 -7.71
C CYS A 73 -5.88 4.86 -8.57
N GLU A 74 -5.92 3.54 -8.60
CA GLU A 74 -6.97 2.72 -9.24
C GLU A 74 -8.03 2.24 -8.24
N LEU A 75 -7.83 2.47 -6.93
CA LEU A 75 -8.76 2.13 -5.84
C LEU A 75 -9.19 3.37 -5.06
N SER A 76 -9.78 3.19 -3.87
CA SER A 76 -10.28 4.30 -3.05
C SER A 76 -9.17 5.12 -2.41
N HIS A 77 -8.01 4.50 -2.13
CA HIS A 77 -6.85 5.19 -1.55
C HIS A 77 -5.54 4.72 -2.18
N LEU A 78 -4.56 5.62 -2.17
CA LEU A 78 -3.18 5.34 -2.59
C LEU A 78 -2.21 5.81 -1.52
N TYR A 79 -1.39 4.90 -1.01
CA TYR A 79 -0.28 5.20 -0.12
C TYR A 79 1.03 5.02 -0.87
N VAL A 80 1.96 5.96 -0.73
CA VAL A 80 3.23 5.95 -1.45
C VAL A 80 4.37 5.97 -0.44
N TRP A 81 5.41 5.19 -0.69
CA TRP A 81 6.68 5.33 0.03
C TRP A 81 7.53 6.42 -0.62
N GLN A 82 7.80 7.50 0.11
CA GLN A 82 8.61 8.62 -0.37
C GLN A 82 9.36 9.25 0.81
N ASP A 83 10.61 9.65 0.59
CA ASP A 83 11.43 10.36 1.59
C ASP A 83 11.43 9.65 2.97
N GLU A 84 11.60 8.32 2.95
CA GLU A 84 11.63 7.44 4.14
C GLU A 84 10.34 7.43 4.99
N THR A 85 9.22 7.89 4.41
CA THR A 85 7.91 7.88 5.07
C THR A 85 6.79 7.40 4.14
N TRP A 86 5.70 6.94 4.75
CA TRP A 86 4.45 6.69 4.04
C TRP A 86 3.65 8.00 3.91
N ILE A 87 3.14 8.27 2.71
CA ILE A 87 2.25 9.40 2.42
C ILE A 87 0.92 8.91 1.86
N ASP A 88 -0.18 9.57 2.23
CA ASP A 88 -1.48 9.36 1.57
C ASP A 88 -1.56 10.27 0.34
N ALA A 89 -1.49 9.67 -0.85
CA ALA A 89 -1.55 10.34 -2.14
C ALA A 89 -2.97 10.37 -2.73
N THR A 90 -3.98 9.92 -1.97
CA THR A 90 -5.40 9.97 -2.39
C THR A 90 -5.87 11.41 -2.58
N ASP A 91 -5.30 12.34 -1.81
CA ASP A 91 -5.65 13.77 -1.79
C ASP A 91 -4.93 14.61 -2.86
N GLN A 92 -4.04 14.01 -3.66
CA GLN A 92 -3.31 14.70 -4.74
C GLN A 92 -4.09 14.74 -6.08
N SER A 93 -5.40 14.45 -6.03
CA SER A 93 -6.32 14.67 -7.15
C SER A 93 -6.96 16.05 -6.98
N GLU A 94 -6.23 17.12 -7.30
CA GLU A 94 -6.86 18.43 -7.57
C GLU A 94 -7.72 18.38 -8.84
#